data_AF-A0A7K5F746-F1
#
_entry.id   AF-A0A7K5F746-F1
#
_cell.length_a   1.000
_cell.length_b   1.000
_cell.length_c   1.000
_cell.angle_alpha   90.00
_cell.angle_beta   90.00
_cell.angle_gamma   90.00
#
_symmetry.space_group_name_H-M   'P 1'
#
loop_
_entity.id
_entity.type
_entity.pdbx_description
1 polymer ?
#
loop_
_entity_poly.entity_id
_entity_poly.type
_entity_poly.pdbx_seq_one_letter_code
_entity_poly.pdbx_strand_id
1 'polypeptide(L)' 'LQSLLSSVKHACEILTKDPEGGAARIPFKTFSFLYSYLAGIDGEIPKEEVEVFLHKIKEEADKQSGMVLLRNF' A
#
# COMPACT_ATOMS: atom_id res chain seq x y z
N LEU A 1 -4.95 8.51 10.07
CA LEU A 1 -4.08 7.30 9.89
C LEU A 1 -4.84 5.96 9.78
N GLN A 2 -5.65 5.53 10.76
CA GLN A 2 -6.37 4.24 10.67
C GLN A 2 -7.35 4.15 9.49
N SER A 3 -7.97 5.25 9.08
CA SER A 3 -8.89 5.33 7.92
C SER A 3 -8.18 5.20 6.57
N LEU A 4 -6.99 5.79 6.44
CA LEU A 4 -6.22 5.75 5.18
C LEU A 4 -5.71 4.34 4.89
N LEU A 5 -5.03 3.72 5.86
CA LEU A 5 -4.47 2.37 5.68
C LEU A 5 -5.57 1.33 5.44
N SER A 6 -6.72 1.45 6.12
CA SER A 6 -7.86 0.57 5.86
C SER A 6 -8.43 0.77 4.45
N SER A 7 -8.52 2.01 3.97
CA SER A 7 -8.99 2.32 2.60
C SER A 7 -8.04 1.76 1.55
N VAL A 8 -6.73 1.95 1.73
CA VAL A 8 -5.70 1.36 0.86
C VAL A 8 -5.81 -0.15 0.86
N LYS A 9 -5.96 -0.78 2.04
CA LYS A 9 -6.12 -2.23 2.14
C LYS A 9 -7.33 -2.75 1.35
N HIS A 10 -8.51 -2.14 1.52
CA HIS A 10 -9.71 -2.51 0.77
C HIS A 10 -9.51 -2.35 -0.74
N ALA A 11 -8.93 -1.22 -1.18
CA ALA A 11 -8.65 -1.02 -2.60
C ALA A 11 -7.70 -2.10 -3.15
N CYS A 12 -6.68 -2.48 -2.38
CA CYS A 12 -5.71 -3.46 -2.81
C CYS A 12 -6.27 -4.90 -2.77
N GLU A 13 -7.21 -5.21 -1.88
CA GLU A 13 -8.00 -6.47 -1.88
C GLU A 13 -8.88 -6.60 -3.13
N ILE A 14 -9.45 -5.49 -3.62
CA ILE A 14 -10.22 -5.47 -4.87
C ILE A 14 -9.32 -5.65 -6.10
N LEU A 15 -8.13 -5.04 -6.08
CA LEU A 15 -7.23 -4.96 -7.24
C LEU A 15 -6.25 -6.14 -7.35
N THR A 16 -6.13 -6.97 -6.31
CA THR A 16 -5.22 -8.11 -6.32
C THR A 16 -5.61 -9.13 -7.38
N LYS A 17 -4.60 -9.81 -7.92
CA LYS A 17 -4.77 -10.96 -8.83
C LYS A 17 -4.66 -12.30 -8.08
N ASP A 18 -4.35 -12.26 -6.79
CA ASP A 18 -4.37 -13.47 -5.98
C ASP A 18 -5.80 -14.00 -5.87
N PRO A 19 -6.00 -15.33 -5.76
CA PRO A 19 -7.31 -15.90 -5.50
C PRO A 19 -7.93 -15.37 -4.19
N GLU A 20 -9.24 -15.46 -4.08
CA GLU A 20 -9.96 -15.16 -2.84
C GLU A 20 -9.40 -15.99 -1.67
N GLY A 21 -9.17 -15.36 -0.52
CA GLY A 21 -8.49 -15.97 0.63
C GLY A 21 -6.97 -16.07 0.50
N GLY A 22 -6.38 -15.61 -0.61
CA GLY A 22 -4.94 -15.54 -0.84
C GLY A 22 -4.23 -14.42 -0.06
N ALA A 23 -2.95 -14.20 -0.38
CA ALA A 23 -2.12 -13.20 0.31
C ALA A 23 -2.42 -11.74 -0.10
N ALA A 24 -3.36 -11.55 -1.04
CA ALA A 24 -3.79 -10.26 -1.60
C ALA A 24 -2.60 -9.38 -2.04
N ARG A 25 -1.64 -9.98 -2.74
CA ARG A 25 -0.41 -9.29 -3.13
C ARG A 25 -0.68 -8.30 -4.26
N ILE A 26 0.00 -7.16 -4.22
CA ILE A 26 -0.01 -6.19 -5.32
C ILE A 26 1.40 -5.66 -5.60
N PRO A 27 1.71 -5.24 -6.83
CA PRO A 27 2.99 -4.58 -7.12
C PRO A 27 3.16 -3.31 -6.30
N PHE A 28 4.39 -3.04 -5.83
CA PHE A 28 4.71 -1.82 -5.07
C PHE A 28 4.26 -0.54 -5.80
N LYS A 29 4.42 -0.48 -7.13
CA LYS A 29 4.01 0.68 -7.93
C LYS A 29 2.51 0.98 -7.82
N THR A 30 1.67 -0.06 -7.72
CA THR A 30 0.23 0.10 -7.53
C THR A 30 -0.08 0.57 -6.11
N PHE A 31 0.57 -0.04 -5.12
CA PHE A 31 0.41 0.35 -3.71
C PHE A 31 0.81 1.81 -3.48
N SER A 32 1.97 2.23 -3.98
CA SER A 32 2.51 3.57 -3.79
C SER A 32 1.62 4.62 -4.43
N PHE A 33 1.11 4.36 -5.64
CA PHE A 33 0.16 5.23 -6.30
C PHE A 33 -1.12 5.43 -5.45
N LEU A 34 -1.72 4.34 -4.97
CA LEU A 34 -2.95 4.40 -4.17
C LEU A 34 -2.74 5.12 -2.85
N TYR A 35 -1.66 4.79 -2.13
CA TYR A 35 -1.36 5.41 -0.85
C TYR A 35 -1.09 6.90 -0.99
N SER A 36 -0.25 7.32 -1.94
CA SER A 36 0.01 8.75 -2.20
C SER A 36 -1.23 9.51 -2.64
N TYR A 37 -2.07 8.91 -3.49
CA TYR A 37 -3.30 9.54 -3.95
C TYR A 37 -4.27 9.77 -2.79
N LEU A 38 -4.51 8.74 -1.96
CA LEU A 38 -5.43 8.85 -0.83
C LEU A 38 -4.87 9.75 0.29
N ALA A 39 -3.56 9.73 0.55
CA ALA A 39 -2.92 10.65 1.49
C ALA A 39 -3.05 12.12 1.03
N GLY A 40 -2.97 12.37 -0.28
CA GLY A 40 -3.19 13.69 -0.86
C GLY A 40 -4.64 14.19 -0.75
N ILE A 41 -5.62 13.28 -0.69
CA ILE A 41 -7.03 13.62 -0.42
C ILE A 41 -7.24 13.90 1.08
N ASP A 42 -6.65 13.09 1.94
CA ASP A 42 -6.74 13.26 3.40
C ASP A 42 -6.12 14.60 3.83
N GLY A 43 -5.03 15.03 3.18
CA GLY A 43 -4.39 16.34 3.38
C GLY A 43 -3.72 16.52 4.74
N GLU A 44 -3.95 15.60 5.67
CA GLU A 44 -3.39 15.59 7.02
C GLU A 44 -1.97 15.01 7.11
N ILE A 45 -1.53 14.26 6.08
CA ILE A 45 -0.24 13.57 6.11
C ILE A 45 0.78 14.38 5.29
N PRO A 46 1.86 14.87 5.92
CA PRO A 46 2.95 15.54 5.22
C PRO A 46 3.55 14.65 4.13
N LYS A 47 3.97 15.27 3.02
CA LYS A 47 4.55 14.54 1.89
C LYS A 47 5.80 13.77 2.31
N GLU A 48 6.60 14.32 3.20
CA GLU A 48 7.81 13.69 3.73
C GLU A 48 7.47 12.42 4.52
N GLU A 49 6.37 12.42 5.28
CA GLU A 49 5.90 11.23 5.99
C GLU A 49 5.43 10.14 5.03
N VAL A 50 4.74 10.53 3.94
CA VAL A 50 4.35 9.61 2.85
C VAL A 50 5.60 8.99 2.21
N GLU A 51 6.62 9.79 1.89
CA GLU A 51 7.86 9.33 1.28
C GLU A 51 8.63 8.37 2.21
N VAL A 52 8.76 8.71 3.50
CA VAL A 52 9.40 7.84 4.50
C VAL A 52 8.65 6.52 4.65
N PHE A 53 7.32 6.55 4.68
CA PHE A 53 6.51 5.34 4.76
C PHE A 53 6.72 4.47 3.51
N LEU A 54 6.59 5.05 2.32
CA LEU A 54 6.76 4.32 1.06
C LEU A 54 8.16 3.77 0.86
N HIS A 55 9.20 4.44 1.36
CA HIS A 55 10.56 3.93 1.34
C HIS A 55 10.68 2.61 2.12
N LYS A 56 10.13 2.57 3.35
CA LYS A 56 10.12 1.34 4.16
C LYS A 56 9.34 0.21 3.47
N ILE A 57 8.19 0.54 2.88
CA ILE A 57 7.40 -0.47 2.15
C ILE A 57 8.16 -0.98 0.92
N LYS A 58 8.90 -0.10 0.24
CA LYS A 58 9.71 -0.49 -0.91
C LYS A 58 10.81 -1.48 -0.51
N GLU A 59 11.52 -1.23 0.58
CA GLU A 59 12.55 -2.16 1.09
C GLU A 59 11.98 -3.55 1.36
N GLU A 60 10.79 -3.63 1.96
CA GLU A 60 10.12 -4.92 2.20
C GLU A 60 9.59 -5.57 0.92
N ALA A 61 9.10 -4.77 -0.03
CA ALA A 61 8.64 -5.27 -1.33
C ALA A 61 9.80 -5.80 -2.18
N ASP A 62 10.97 -5.17 -2.13
CA ASP A 62 12.15 -5.59 -2.88
C ASP A 62 12.66 -6.97 -2.40
N LYS A 63 12.52 -7.28 -1.11
CA LYS A 63 12.74 -8.65 -0.56
C LYS A 63 11.71 -9.67 -1.07
N GLN A 64 10.59 -9.21 -1.62
CA GLN A 64 9.42 -10.00 -2.02
C GLN A 64 9.13 -9.85 -3.52
N SER A 65 10.19 -9.74 -4.33
CA SER A 65 10.09 -9.62 -5.81
C SER A 65 9.26 -8.42 -6.28
N GLY A 66 9.32 -7.31 -5.56
CA GLY A 66 8.59 -6.07 -5.86
C GLY A 66 7.12 -6.08 -5.45
N MET A 67 6.68 -7.07 -4.67
CA MET A 67 5.30 -7.24 -4.24
C MET A 67 5.08 -6.80 -2.79
N VAL A 68 3.97 -6.11 -2.55
CA VAL A 68 3.49 -5.74 -1.21
C VAL A 68 2.49 -6.78 -0.74
N LEU A 69 2.70 -7.32 0.47
CA LEU A 69 1.80 -8.30 1.10
C LEU A 69 0.88 -7.59 2.10
N LEU A 70 -0.37 -7.39 1.70
CA LEU A 70 -1.36 -6.64 2.48
C LEU A 70 -1.76 -7.31 3.79
N ARG A 71 -1.62 -8.64 3.89
CA ARG A 71 -1.97 -9.40 5.10
C ARG A 71 -1.10 -9.00 6.31
N ASN A 72 0.06 -8.39 6.08
CA ASN A 72 0.96 -7.92 7.14
C ASN A 72 0.65 -6.48 7.58
N PHE A 73 -0.39 -5.85 7.03
CA PHE A 73 -0.85 -4.49 7.35
C PHE A 73 -2.21 -4.51 8.08
#